data_AF-A0AAD7BKY2-F1
#
_entry.id   AF-A0AAD7BKY2-F1
#
_cell.length_a   1.000
_cell.length_b   1.000
_cell.length_c   1.000
_cell.angle_alpha   90.00
_cell.angle_beta   90.00
_cell.angle_gamma   90.00
#
_symmetry.space_group_name_H-M   'P 1'
#
loop_
_entity.id
_entity.type
_entity.pdbx_description
1 polymer ?
#
loop_
_entity_poly.entity_id
_entity_poly.type
_entity_poly.pdbx_seq_one_letter_code
_entity_poly.pdbx_strand_id
1 'polypeptide(L)' 'PNTEFLWKCLQHYRVGSFWEYIPNLEILGQCPTCRVPESLEHIMLECDAPGQKQIWHW' A
#
# COMPACT_ATOMS: atom_id res chain seq x y z
N PRO A 1 13.27 -14.80 -2.23
CA PRO A 1 14.45 -13.89 -2.25
C PRO A 1 14.08 -12.43 -2.55
N ASN A 2 13.41 -12.15 -3.67
CA ASN A 2 13.07 -10.77 -4.07
C ASN A 2 12.00 -10.12 -3.18
N THR A 3 10.98 -10.88 -2.78
CA THR A 3 9.93 -10.44 -1.84
C THR A 3 10.47 -10.11 -0.46
N GLU A 4 11.48 -10.85 0.02
CA GLU A 4 12.13 -10.58 1.31
C GLU A 4 12.95 -9.27 1.27
N PHE A 5 13.61 -8.98 0.14
CA PHE A 5 14.36 -7.76 -0.05
C PHE A 5 13.44 -6.53 -0.11
N LEU A 6 12.36 -6.62 -0.89
CA LEU A 6 11.30 -5.60 -0.92
C LEU A 6 10.69 -5.36 0.46
N TRP A 7 10.42 -6.43 1.21
CA TRP A 7 9.90 -6.32 2.57
C TRP A 7 10.84 -5.56 3.50
N LYS A 8 12.17 -5.77 3.39
CA LYS A 8 13.18 -5.01 4.17
C LYS A 8 13.17 -3.51 3.86
N CYS A 9 12.87 -3.13 2.63
CA CYS A 9 12.70 -1.71 2.26
C CYS A 9 11.38 -1.13 2.78
N LEU A 10 10.34 -1.96 2.93
CA LEU A 10 8.96 -1.52 3.17
C LEU A 10 8.50 -1.63 4.65
N GLN A 11 9.33 -2.18 5.52
CA GLN A 11 8.98 -2.52 6.91
C GLN A 11 8.47 -1.36 7.80
N HIS A 12 8.59 -0.10 7.37
CA HIS A 12 8.21 1.07 8.17
C HIS A 12 7.06 1.91 7.58
N TYR A 13 6.42 1.45 6.50
CA TYR A 13 5.29 2.18 5.95
C TYR A 13 4.00 1.93 6.76
N ARG A 14 3.24 3.01 6.94
CA ARG A 14 1.94 3.01 7.60
C ARG A 14 0.86 2.82 6.54
N VAL A 15 0.27 1.63 6.48
CA VAL A 15 -0.75 1.27 5.49
C VAL A 15 -1.94 0.58 6.17
N GLY A 16 -3.12 0.67 5.54
CA GLY A 16 -4.29 -0.11 5.95
C GLY A 16 -4.67 0.06 7.41
N SER A 17 -4.72 -1.06 8.12
CA SER A 17 -5.15 -1.19 9.52
C SER A 17 -4.35 -0.36 10.52
N PHE A 18 -3.16 0.12 10.16
CA PHE A 18 -2.44 1.10 10.98
C PHE A 18 -3.31 2.35 11.26
N TRP A 19 -4.07 2.79 10.27
CA TRP A 19 -4.87 4.02 10.34
C TRP A 19 -6.25 3.83 10.99
N GLU A 20 -6.75 2.60 11.09
CA GLU A 20 -8.08 2.28 11.64
C GLU A 20 -8.24 2.73 13.11
N TYR A 21 -7.14 2.77 13.86
CA TYR A 21 -7.15 3.12 15.28
C TYR A 21 -6.87 4.61 15.54
N ILE A 22 -6.69 5.42 14.49
CA ILE A 22 -6.39 6.84 14.61
C ILE A 22 -7.66 7.64 14.24
N PRO A 23 -8.33 8.26 15.22
CA PRO A 23 -9.61 8.94 14.97
C PRO A 23 -9.50 10.02 13.90
N ASN A 24 -10.44 10.03 12.96
CA ASN A 24 -10.55 10.95 11.82
C ASN A 24 -9.50 10.76 10.72
N LEU A 25 -8.67 9.73 10.78
CA LEU A 25 -7.66 9.40 9.77
C LEU A 25 -7.88 8.02 9.14
N GLU A 26 -8.99 7.36 9.43
CA GLU A 26 -9.31 6.00 8.98
C GLU A 26 -9.35 5.90 7.46
N ILE A 27 -9.67 6.99 6.77
CA ILE A 27 -9.68 7.07 5.30
C ILE A 27 -8.30 6.83 4.69
N LEU A 28 -7.21 7.11 5.42
CA LEU A 28 -5.83 6.83 4.98
C LEU A 28 -5.51 5.34 4.97
N GLY A 29 -6.35 4.50 5.60
CA GLY A 29 -6.28 3.05 5.52
C GLY A 29 -6.94 2.47 4.27
N GLN A 30 -7.52 3.30 3.40
CA GLN A 30 -8.18 2.85 2.18
C GLN A 30 -7.47 3.37 0.94
N CYS A 31 -7.37 2.53 -0.09
CA CYS A 31 -6.86 2.96 -1.38
C CYS A 31 -7.86 3.97 -2.00
N PRO A 32 -7.45 5.20 -2.36
CA PRO A 32 -8.35 6.19 -2.94
C PRO A 32 -8.80 5.80 -4.36
N THR A 33 -8.01 4.99 -5.06
CA THR A 33 -8.31 4.52 -6.42
C THR A 33 -9.26 3.33 -6.41
N CYS A 34 -8.93 2.29 -5.64
CA CYS A 34 -9.63 1.00 -5.67
C CYS A 34 -10.75 0.89 -4.62
N ARG A 35 -10.78 1.80 -3.62
CA ARG A 35 -11.77 1.82 -2.52
C ARG A 35 -11.82 0.51 -1.72
N VAL A 36 -10.68 -0.13 -1.56
CA VAL A 36 -10.49 -1.32 -0.72
C VAL A 36 -9.53 -0.98 0.42
N PRO A 37 -9.53 -1.74 1.53
CA PRO A 37 -8.49 -1.63 2.56
C PRO A 37 -7.11 -1.74 1.92
N GLU A 38 -6.24 -0.78 2.22
CA GLU A 38 -4.93 -0.71 1.61
C GLU A 38 -3.95 -1.66 2.28
N SER A 39 -3.16 -2.39 1.47
CA SER A 39 -2.08 -3.26 1.95
C SER A 39 -0.85 -3.08 1.07
N LEU A 40 0.31 -3.51 1.57
CA LEU A 40 1.53 -3.51 0.77
C LEU A 40 1.40 -4.41 -0.47
N GLU A 41 0.72 -5.56 -0.34
CA GLU A 41 0.40 -6.46 -1.46
C GLU A 41 -0.45 -5.71 -2.51
N HIS A 42 -1.50 -5.00 -2.05
CA HIS A 42 -2.36 -4.22 -2.93
C HIS A 42 -1.58 -3.13 -3.66
N ILE A 43 -0.88 -2.26 -2.93
CA ILE A 43 -0.10 -1.14 -3.50
C ILE A 43 0.90 -1.64 -4.55
N MET A 44 1.58 -2.74 -4.27
CA MET A 44 2.61 -3.27 -5.15
C MET A 44 2.04 -4.05 -6.32
N LEU A 45 1.10 -4.96 -6.12
CA LEU A 45 0.81 -6.01 -7.11
C LEU A 45 -0.58 -5.91 -7.72
N GLU A 46 -1.53 -5.27 -7.04
CA GLU A 46 -2.95 -5.35 -7.40
C GLU A 46 -3.59 -4.00 -7.72
N CYS A 47 -2.99 -2.90 -7.24
CA CYS A 47 -3.56 -1.56 -7.35
C CYS A 47 -3.55 -1.04 -8.78
N ASP A 48 -4.67 -0.44 -9.21
CA ASP A 48 -4.80 0.17 -10.54
C ASP A 48 -4.36 1.64 -10.57
N ALA A 49 -3.76 2.14 -9.48
CA ALA A 49 -3.21 3.49 -9.45
C ALA A 49 -2.09 3.62 -10.51
N PRO A 50 -2.05 4.73 -11.28
CA PRO A 50 -1.03 4.92 -12.31
C PRO A 50 0.41 4.79 -11.81
N GLY A 51 0.66 5.20 -10.56
CA GLY A 51 1.98 5.11 -9.93
C GLY A 51 2.51 3.68 -9.78
N GLN A 52 1.63 2.68 -9.57
CA GLN A 52 2.03 1.28 -9.47
C GLN A 52 2.67 0.82 -10.79
N LYS A 53 1.98 1.05 -11.91
CA LYS A 53 2.45 0.67 -13.24
C LYS A 53 3.74 1.40 -13.61
N GLN A 54 3.84 2.68 -13.27
CA GLN A 54 5.04 3.49 -13.51
C GLN A 54 6.27 2.94 -12.79
N ILE A 55 6.12 2.44 -11.56
CA ILE A 55 7.23 1.85 -10.79
C ILE A 55 7.68 0.51 -11.39
N TRP A 56 6.75 -0.30 -11.92
CA TRP A 56 7.09 -1.61 -12.51
C TRP A 56 7.61 -1.56 -13.94
N HIS A 57 7.42 -0.46 -14.66
CA HIS A 57 7.96 -0.27 -16.01
C HIS A 57 9.42 0.22 -16.04
N TRP A 58 10.18 -0.01 -14.96
CA TRP A 58 11.62 0.26 -14.87
C TRP A 58 12.46 -0.97 -15.21
#